data_AF-A0A554GZE3-F1
#
_entry.id   AF-A0A554GZE3-F1
#
_cell.length_a   1.000
_cell.length_b   1.000
_cell.length_c   1.000
_cell.angle_alpha   90.00
_cell.angle_beta   90.00
_cell.angle_gamma   90.00
#
_symmetry.space_group_name_H-M   'P 1'
#
loop_
_entity.id
_entity.type
_entity.pdbx_description
1 polymer ?
#
loop_
_entity_poly.entity_id
_entity_poly.type
_entity_poly.pdbx_seq_one_letter_code
_entity_poly.pdbx_strand_id
1 'polypeptide(L)'
;MENISLLLSEALAPYQATIGPAGTRGERLVTLKDKAGVCVIERTFGADQLSDKLQLTDVVDGLRRDLMVAEGRIEPCVIAAMRNAAISRTFVGTPSFA
;
A
#
# COMPACT_ATOMS: atom_id res chain seq x y z
N MET A 1 -12.15 7.24 16.17
CA MET A 1 -11.43 6.06 15.61
C MET A 1 -10.08 6.47 15.02
N GLU A 2 -9.43 7.52 15.56
CA GLU A 2 -8.22 8.15 14.98
C GLU A 2 -6.90 7.67 15.60
N ASN A 3 -6.95 7.00 16.76
CA ASN A 3 -5.73 6.59 17.47
C ASN A 3 -4.93 5.51 16.72
N ILE A 4 -5.58 4.57 16.02
CA ILE A 4 -4.87 3.43 15.40
C ILE A 4 -4.03 3.89 14.21
N SER A 5 -4.56 4.76 13.34
CA SER A 5 -3.82 5.34 12.22
C SER A 5 -2.62 6.16 12.70
N LEU A 6 -2.78 6.89 13.80
CA LEU A 6 -1.70 7.66 14.41
C LEU A 6 -0.58 6.73 14.93
N LEU A 7 -0.95 5.71 15.70
CA LEU A 7 -0.02 4.73 16.26
C LEU A 7 0.77 3.99 15.17
N LEU A 8 0.09 3.59 14.09
CA LEU A 8 0.75 2.97 12.93
C LEU A 8 1.75 3.95 12.29
N SER A 9 1.36 5.21 12.12
CA SER A 9 2.23 6.23 11.52
C SER A 9 3.44 6.57 12.41
N GLU A 10 3.29 6.55 13.73
CA GLU A 10 4.41 6.73 14.67
C GLU A 10 5.36 5.52 14.66
N ALA A 11 4.82 4.30 14.66
CA ALA A 11 5.62 3.08 14.66
C ALA A 11 6.38 2.85 13.35
N LEU A 12 5.84 3.35 12.24
CA LEU A 12 6.38 3.18 10.89
C LEU A 12 7.05 4.47 10.37
N ALA A 13 7.29 5.47 11.23
CA ALA A 13 7.97 6.70 10.83
C ALA A 13 9.31 6.39 10.12
N PRO A 14 9.59 6.99 8.94
CA PRO A 14 8.95 8.19 8.38
C PRO A 14 7.71 7.98 7.50
N TYR A 15 7.16 6.76 7.40
CA TYR A 15 6.01 6.46 6.55
C TYR A 15 4.69 6.85 7.21
N GLN A 16 3.76 7.35 6.39
CA GLN A 16 2.43 7.74 6.85
C GLN A 16 1.41 6.63 6.60
N ALA A 17 0.85 6.10 7.68
CA ALA A 17 -0.20 5.08 7.62
C ALA A 17 -1.59 5.71 7.55
N THR A 18 -2.39 5.30 6.57
CA THR A 18 -3.79 5.72 6.41
C THR A 18 -4.69 4.50 6.44
N ILE A 19 -5.76 4.55 7.24
CA ILE A 19 -6.76 3.48 7.31
C ILE A 19 -8.00 3.96 6.57
N GLY A 20 -8.34 3.28 5.48
CA GLY A 20 -9.53 3.50 4.68
C GLY A 20 -10.82 3.00 5.35
N PRO A 21 -11.97 3.23 4.70
CA PRO A 21 -13.26 2.82 5.22
C PRO A 21 -13.33 1.30 5.42
N ALA A 22 -14.17 0.88 6.37
CA ALA A 22 -14.44 -0.54 6.57
C ALA A 22 -15.18 -1.10 5.35
N GLY A 23 -14.63 -2.16 4.77
CA GLY A 23 -15.21 -2.96 3.72
C GLY A 23 -16.36 -3.84 4.22
N THR A 24 -16.94 -4.59 3.29
CA THR A 24 -18.18 -5.36 3.48
C THR A 24 -18.09 -6.41 4.59
N ARG A 25 -16.90 -6.93 4.90
CA ARG A 25 -16.67 -7.90 5.98
C ARG A 25 -16.02 -7.29 7.23
N GLY A 26 -16.01 -5.95 7.32
CA GLY A 26 -15.32 -5.23 8.39
C GLY A 26 -13.80 -5.17 8.18
N GLU A 27 -13.31 -5.56 7.02
CA GLU A 27 -11.90 -5.40 6.68
C GLU A 27 -11.57 -3.93 6.40
N ARG A 28 -10.37 -3.47 6.72
CA ARG A 28 -9.94 -2.08 6.51
C ARG A 28 -8.70 -2.05 5.65
N LEU A 29 -8.74 -1.20 4.62
CA LEU A 29 -7.59 -0.96 3.77
C LEU A 29 -6.58 -0.08 4.51
N VAL A 30 -5.37 -0.57 4.71
CA VAL A 30 -4.26 0.19 5.27
C VAL A 30 -3.29 0.52 4.15
N THR A 31 -3.11 1.80 3.91
CA THR A 31 -2.20 2.33 2.89
C THR A 31 -1.04 3.03 3.58
N LEU A 32 0.19 2.63 3.27
CA LEU A 32 1.39 3.33 3.69
C LEU A 32 1.90 4.20 2.56
N LYS A 33 2.19 5.45 2.89
CA LYS A 33 2.77 6.43 1.98
C LYS A 33 4.15 6.84 2.47
N ASP A 34 5.08 6.98 1.53
CA ASP A 34 6.37 7.60 1.79
C ASP A 34 6.24 9.12 2.03
N LYS A 35 7.30 9.77 2.50
CA LYS A 35 7.38 11.25 2.61
C LYS A 35 7.02 11.98 1.31
N ALA A 36 7.27 11.37 0.15
CA ALA A 36 6.86 11.91 -1.15
C ALA A 36 5.35 11.79 -1.43
N GLY A 37 4.57 11.18 -0.54
CA GLY A 37 3.14 10.90 -0.71
C GLY A 37 2.84 9.72 -1.64
N VAL A 38 3.87 8.98 -2.08
CA VAL A 38 3.75 7.80 -2.92
C VAL A 38 3.30 6.61 -2.08
N CYS A 39 2.23 5.93 -2.48
CA CYS A 39 1.80 4.69 -1.85
C CYS A 39 2.86 3.60 -2.07
N VAL A 40 3.53 3.19 -1.00
CA VAL A 40 4.55 2.14 -1.02
C VAL A 40 3.93 0.77 -0.74
N ILE A 41 2.93 0.71 0.14
CA ILE A 41 2.23 -0.53 0.51
C ILE A 41 0.74 -0.26 0.62
N GLU A 42 -0.04 -1.22 0.17
CA GLU A 42 -1.49 -1.23 0.33
C GLU A 42 -1.92 -2.66 0.71
N ARG A 43 -2.51 -2.80 1.91
CA ARG A 43 -2.85 -4.10 2.51
C ARG A 43 -4.18 -4.00 3.25
N THR A 44 -4.99 -5.04 3.15
CA THR A 44 -6.29 -5.09 3.82
C THR A 44 -6.20 -5.94 5.09
N PHE A 45 -6.60 -5.39 6.23
CA PHE A 45 -6.57 -6.05 7.54
C PHE A 45 -7.97 -6.23 8.12
N GLY A 46 -8.20 -7.30 8.87
CA GLY A 46 -9.47 -7.51 9.56
C GLY A 46 -9.69 -6.49 10.67
N ALA A 47 -10.95 -6.16 10.99
CA ALA A 47 -11.28 -5.34 12.15
C ALA A 47 -10.69 -5.91 13.45
N ASP A 48 -10.67 -7.24 13.60
CA ASP A 48 -10.13 -7.93 14.77
C ASP A 48 -8.61 -7.66 14.94
N GLN A 49 -7.86 -7.71 13.84
CA GLN A 49 -6.41 -7.44 13.83
C GLN A 49 -6.07 -5.98 14.17
N LEU A 50 -6.94 -5.04 13.82
CA LEU A 50 -6.76 -3.62 14.14
C LEU A 50 -7.31 -3.24 15.51
N SER A 51 -8.19 -4.07 16.08
CA SER A 51 -8.82 -3.82 17.38
C SER A 51 -8.06 -4.48 18.52
N ASP A 52 -7.36 -5.58 18.26
CA ASP A 52 -6.53 -6.28 19.24
C ASP A 52 -5.08 -5.75 19.25
N LYS A 53 -4.54 -5.49 20.44
CA LYS A 53 -3.21 -4.88 20.61
C LYS A 53 -2.06 -5.83 20.26
N LEU A 54 -2.23 -7.14 20.48
CA LEU A 54 -1.23 -8.15 20.11
C LEU A 54 -1.20 -8.28 18.58
N GLN A 55 -2.37 -8.40 17.96
CA GLN A 55 -2.49 -8.47 16.50
C GLN A 55 -1.99 -7.20 15.82
N LEU A 56 -2.26 -6.02 16.37
CA LEU A 56 -1.76 -4.76 15.81
C LEU A 56 -0.23 -4.72 15.78
N THR A 57 0.43 -5.33 16.77
CA THR A 57 1.89 -5.43 16.81
C THR A 57 2.40 -6.31 15.67
N ASP A 58 1.74 -7.44 15.41
CA ASP A 58 2.06 -8.32 14.29
C ASP A 58 1.82 -7.64 12.92
N VAL A 59 0.72 -6.88 12.81
CA VAL A 59 0.40 -6.05 11.64
C VAL A 59 1.51 -5.02 11.38
N VAL A 60 1.97 -4.31 12.41
CA VAL A 60 3.06 -3.33 12.31
C VAL A 60 4.37 -4.02 11.89
N ASP A 61 4.71 -5.18 12.47
CA ASP A 61 5.91 -5.93 12.09
C ASP A 61 5.86 -6.44 10.64
N GLY A 62 4.70 -6.96 10.23
CA GLY A 62 4.43 -7.36 8.84
C GLY A 62 4.61 -6.19 7.88
N LEU A 63 3.98 -5.04 8.16
CA LEU A 63 4.12 -3.82 7.36
C LEU A 63 5.57 -3.34 7.30
N ARG A 64 6.33 -3.45 8.39
CA ARG A 64 7.76 -3.11 8.42
C ARG A 64 8.59 -4.05 7.55
N ARG A 65 8.26 -5.34 7.52
CA ARG A 65 8.87 -6.30 6.59
C ARG A 65 8.52 -5.99 5.14
N ASP A 66 7.27 -5.72 4.84
CA ASP A 66 6.84 -5.28 3.51
C ASP A 66 7.56 -3.98 3.10
N LEU A 67 7.79 -3.03 4.02
CA LEU A 67 8.56 -1.80 3.75
C LEU A 67 10.01 -2.11 3.42
N MET A 68 10.66 -2.98 4.18
CA MET A 68 12.04 -3.42 3.89
C MET A 68 12.15 -4.12 2.52
N VAL A 69 11.10 -4.79 2.08
CA VAL A 69 11.01 -5.38 0.73
C VAL A 69 10.80 -4.28 -0.32
N ALA A 70 9.87 -3.35 -0.09
CA ALA A 70 9.52 -2.27 -1.02
C ALA A 70 10.64 -1.22 -1.21
N GLU A 71 11.44 -0.95 -0.17
CA GLU A 71 12.61 -0.04 -0.22
C GLU A 71 13.81 -0.63 -1.00
N GLY A 72 13.76 -1.89 -1.43
CA GLY A 72 14.78 -2.44 -2.33
C GLY A 72 15.94 -3.16 -1.63
N ARG A 73 15.66 -4.05 -0.67
CA ARG A 73 16.50 -5.26 -0.50
C ARG A 73 16.03 -6.44 -1.34
N ILE A 74 14.98 -6.29 -2.15
CA ILE A 74 14.62 -7.23 -3.21
C ILE A 74 14.35 -6.40 -4.47
N GLU A 75 15.10 -6.68 -5.53
CA GLU A 75 15.06 -5.96 -6.80
C GLU A 75 13.64 -5.88 -7.39
N PRO A 76 13.17 -4.68 -7.78
CA PRO A 76 11.82 -4.46 -8.28
C PRO A 76 11.77 -4.74 -9.79
N CYS A 77 11.10 -5.80 -10.23
CA CYS A 77 10.86 -5.99 -11.68
C CYS A 77 9.40 -6.17 -12.10
N VAL A 78 8.44 -6.35 -11.18
CA VAL A 78 7.06 -6.68 -11.59
C VAL A 78 6.09 -5.49 -11.47
N ILE A 79 6.19 -4.66 -10.43
CA ILE A 79 5.24 -3.54 -10.23
C ILE A 79 5.56 -2.34 -11.13
N ALA A 80 6.85 -2.06 -11.38
CA ALA A 80 7.26 -0.99 -12.31
C ALA A 80 6.96 -1.34 -13.77
N ALA A 81 7.06 -2.61 -14.17
CA ALA A 81 6.77 -3.06 -15.54
C ALA A 81 5.29 -2.90 -15.92
N MET A 82 4.37 -3.20 -14.99
CA MET A 82 2.92 -3.03 -15.21
C MET A 82 2.53 -1.56 -15.42
N ARG A 83 3.15 -0.63 -14.68
CA ARG A 83 2.86 0.81 -14.79
C ARG A 83 3.48 1.45 -16.02
N ASN A 84 4.62 0.94 -16.50
CA ASN A 84 5.25 1.39 -17.75
C ASN A 84 4.48 0.87 -18.99
N ALA A 85 3.99 -0.38 -18.95
CA ALA A 85 3.22 -0.97 -20.05
C ALA A 85 1.85 -0.28 -20.29
N ALA A 86 1.25 0.34 -19.28
CA ALA A 86 -0.02 1.05 -19.41
C ALA A 86 0.12 2.45 -20.06
N ILE A 87 1.31 3.06 -20.02
CA ILE A 87 1.56 4.40 -20.60
C ILE A 87 1.87 4.31 -22.10
N SER A 88 2.37 3.18 -22.60
CA SER A 88 2.68 2.99 -24.03
C SER A 88 1.48 2.60 -24.90
N ARG A 89 0.24 2.60 -24.38
CA ARG A 89 -0.97 2.36 -25.18
C ARG A 89 -1.82 3.62 -25.36
N THR A 90 -1.19 4.74 -25.71
CA THR A 90 -1.89 5.79 -26.46
C THR A 90 -2.00 5.33 -27.91
N PHE A 91 -3.06 4.56 -28.15
CA PHE A 91 -3.50 4.13 -29.46
C PHE A 91 -4.30 5.26 -30.13
N VAL A 92 -3.81 5.74 -31.28
CA VAL A 92 -4.64 6.14 -32.43
C VAL A 92 -3.72 5.92 -33.65
N GLY A 93 -3.93 4.95 -34.54
CA GLY A 93 -5.17 4.56 -35.21
C GLY A 93 -5.32 5.45 -36.45
N THR A 94 -4.58 5.19 -37.55
CA THR A 94 -5.19 4.77 -38.83
C THR A 94 -4.09 4.48 -39.88
N PRO A 95 -4.16 3.36 -40.62
CA PRO A 95 -3.70 3.33 -42.00
C PRO A 95 -4.90 3.18 -42.94
N SER A 96 -5.07 4.15 -43.84
CA SER A 96 -5.98 4.05 -44.99
C SER A 96 -5.21 3.45 -46.16
N PHE A 97 -5.69 2.33 -46.70
CA PHE A 97 -5.22 1.77 -47.98
C PHE A 97 -6.09 2.33 -49.11
N ALA A 98 -5.46 2.99 -50.09
CA ALA A 98 -5.92 3.14 -51.46
C ALA A 98 -4.70 3.23 -52.37
#